data_AF-X1E2T4-F1
#
_entry.id   AF-X1E2T4-F1
#
_cell.length_a   1.000
_cell.length_b   1.000
_cell.length_c   1.000
_cell.angle_alpha   90.00
_cell.angle_beta   90.00
_cell.angle_gamma   90.00
#
_symmetry.space_group_name_H-M   'P 1'
#
loop_
_entity.id
_entity.type
_entity.pdbx_description
1 polymer ?
#
loop_
_entity_poly.entity_id
_entity_poly.type
_entity_poly.pdbx_seq_one_letter_code
_entity_poly.pdbx_strand_id
1 'polypeptide(L)'
;FNVIKGDMSLVGPRPLLMQYLKCYTPEQARRHKVKSGITGWAQVNGRNAISWEDKFKLDVWYVDNWSLLLDIKIIFMTIKKILKQEGINQSGQATMKEFNL
;
A
#
# COMPACT_ATOMS: atom_id res chain seq x y z
N PHE A 1 -1.96 12.90 -12.75
CA PHE A 1 -2.85 12.62 -13.90
C PHE A 1 -3.63 11.32 -13.72
N ASN A 2 -2.99 10.17 -13.42
CA ASN A 2 -3.64 8.84 -13.35
C ASN A 2 -4.85 8.72 -12.40
N VAL A 3 -4.85 9.39 -11.25
CA VAL A 3 -6.01 9.37 -10.33
C VAL A 3 -7.23 10.10 -10.93
N ILE A 4 -7.00 11.27 -11.53
CA ILE A 4 -8.06 12.07 -12.17
C ILE A 4 -8.63 11.34 -13.39
N LYS A 5 -7.78 10.62 -14.13
CA LYS A 5 -8.19 9.79 -15.27
C LYS A 5 -8.91 8.49 -14.85
N GLY A 6 -8.83 8.13 -13.57
CA GLY A 6 -9.47 6.93 -13.02
C GLY A 6 -8.66 5.63 -13.16
N ASP A 7 -7.41 5.70 -13.65
CA ASP A 7 -6.49 4.56 -13.75
C ASP A 7 -5.99 4.12 -12.35
N MET A 8 -6.00 5.04 -11.39
CA MET A 8 -5.65 4.81 -9.99
C MET A 8 -6.65 5.47 -9.04
N SER A 9 -6.61 5.08 -7.77
CA SER A 9 -7.29 5.75 -6.67
C SER A 9 -6.32 6.61 -5.86
N LEU A 10 -6.86 7.53 -5.05
CA LEU A 10 -6.06 8.22 -4.03
C LEU A 10 -5.64 7.23 -2.92
N VAL A 11 -6.57 6.37 -2.50
CA VAL A 11 -6.38 5.36 -1.47
C VAL A 11 -6.52 3.95 -2.06
N GLY A 12 -5.55 3.09 -1.76
CA GLY A 12 -5.52 1.70 -2.20
C GLY A 12 -4.13 1.06 -2.06
N PRO A 13 -4.01 -0.25 -2.31
CA PRO A 13 -2.73 -0.93 -2.33
C PRO A 13 -1.77 -0.28 -3.31
N ARG A 14 -0.48 -0.15 -2.93
CA ARG A 14 0.51 0.47 -3.82
C ARG A 14 0.73 -0.41 -5.06
N PRO A 15 0.81 0.16 -6.27
CA PRO A 15 1.15 -0.61 -7.46
C PRO A 15 2.55 -1.22 -7.30
N LEU A 16 2.69 -2.48 -7.68
CA LEU A 16 3.97 -3.19 -7.69
C LEU A 16 4.31 -3.62 -9.13
N LEU A 17 5.56 -4.07 -9.32
CA LEU A 17 6.05 -4.51 -10.62
C LEU A 17 5.24 -5.71 -11.15
N MET A 18 4.94 -5.71 -12.44
CA MET A 18 4.16 -6.79 -13.08
C MET A 18 4.83 -8.16 -12.94
N GLN A 19 6.16 -8.22 -12.82
CA GLN A 19 6.90 -9.48 -12.62
C GLN A 19 6.44 -10.25 -11.36
N TYR A 20 5.95 -9.54 -10.34
CA TYR A 20 5.47 -10.14 -9.09
C TYR A 20 4.12 -10.85 -9.22
N LEU A 21 3.41 -10.70 -10.33
CA LEU A 21 2.12 -11.37 -10.53
C LEU A 21 2.21 -12.89 -10.36
N LYS A 22 3.36 -13.48 -10.73
CA LYS A 22 3.62 -14.93 -10.60
C LYS A 22 3.95 -15.36 -9.17
N CYS A 23 4.31 -14.43 -8.30
CA CYS A 23 4.76 -14.70 -6.93
C CYS A 23 3.61 -14.65 -5.91
N TYR A 24 2.42 -14.18 -6.30
CA TYR A 24 1.28 -14.09 -5.38
C TYR A 24 0.64 -15.44 -5.14
N THR A 25 0.28 -15.68 -3.88
CA THR A 25 -0.75 -16.66 -3.56
C THR A 25 -2.13 -16.13 -3.99
N PRO A 26 -3.15 -17.01 -4.13
CA PRO A 26 -4.52 -16.57 -4.43
C PRO A 26 -5.05 -15.52 -3.44
N GLU A 27 -4.65 -15.62 -2.17
CA GLU A 27 -5.04 -14.66 -1.14
C GLU A 27 -4.38 -13.29 -1.36
N GLN A 28 -3.07 -13.26 -1.59
CA GLN A 28 -2.35 -12.00 -1.83
C GLN A 28 -2.83 -11.31 -3.11
N ALA A 29 -3.21 -12.08 -4.13
CA ALA A 29 -3.75 -11.55 -5.38
C ALA A 29 -5.06 -10.75 -5.19
N ARG A 30 -5.79 -10.96 -4.08
CA ARG A 30 -7.01 -10.21 -3.75
C ARG A 30 -6.77 -8.71 -3.61
N ARG A 31 -5.53 -8.27 -3.35
CA ARG A 31 -5.16 -6.84 -3.36
C ARG A 31 -5.49 -6.12 -4.68
N HIS A 32 -5.62 -6.87 -5.78
CA HIS A 32 -5.98 -6.35 -7.10
C HIS A 32 -7.50 -6.18 -7.31
N LYS A 33 -8.35 -6.52 -6.32
CA LYS A 33 -9.81 -6.31 -6.39
C LYS A 33 -10.22 -4.83 -6.30
N VAL A 34 -9.30 -3.96 -5.90
CA VAL A 34 -9.50 -2.50 -5.84
C VAL A 34 -8.43 -1.79 -6.67
N LYS A 35 -8.72 -0.56 -7.07
CA LYS A 35 -7.73 0.27 -7.80
C LYS A 35 -6.52 0.54 -6.92
N SER A 36 -5.34 0.52 -7.53
CA SER A 36 -4.10 0.86 -6.83
C SER A 36 -4.10 2.32 -6.36
N GLY A 37 -3.46 2.59 -5.23
CA GLY A 37 -3.51 3.88 -4.53
C GLY A 37 -2.18 4.63 -4.46
N ILE A 38 -2.26 5.96 -4.32
CA ILE A 38 -1.11 6.80 -3.94
C ILE A 38 -0.70 6.49 -2.50
N THR A 39 -1.68 6.48 -1.59
CA THR A 39 -1.53 6.02 -0.20
C THR A 39 -2.45 4.82 0.05
N GLY A 40 -2.34 4.18 1.21
CA GLY A 40 -3.07 2.96 1.53
C GLY A 40 -2.81 2.49 2.95
N TRP A 41 -3.54 1.45 3.35
CA TRP A 41 -3.48 0.93 4.71
C TRP A 41 -2.08 0.43 5.09
N ALA A 42 -1.40 -0.29 4.19
CA ALA A 42 -0.03 -0.72 4.41
C ALA A 42 0.96 0.47 4.51
N GLN A 43 0.75 1.52 3.73
CA GLN A 43 1.59 2.72 3.73
C GLN A 43 1.51 3.47 5.08
N VAL A 44 0.33 3.50 5.72
CA VAL A 44 0.15 4.20 7.01
C VAL A 44 0.42 3.31 8.24
N ASN A 45 0.56 2.00 8.09
CA ASN A 45 0.81 1.07 9.21
C ASN A 45 2.21 0.44 9.22
N GLY A 46 3.09 0.75 8.26
CA GLY A 46 4.46 0.22 8.28
C GLY A 46 5.33 0.64 7.11
N ARG A 47 4.72 0.91 5.94
CA ARG A 47 5.42 1.35 4.73
C ARG A 47 6.52 0.37 4.32
N ASN A 48 7.80 0.76 4.43
CA ASN A 48 8.95 -0.07 4.08
C ASN A 48 9.56 -0.77 5.31
N ALA A 49 9.05 -0.49 6.52
CA ALA A 49 9.54 -1.07 7.77
C ALA A 49 8.89 -2.42 8.12
N ILE A 50 8.01 -2.94 7.27
CA ILE A 50 7.30 -4.21 7.44
C ILE A 50 7.69 -5.20 6.35
N SER A 51 7.53 -6.49 6.63
CA SER A 51 7.80 -7.55 5.66
C SER A 51 6.84 -7.51 4.46
N TRP A 52 7.18 -8.20 3.38
CA TRP A 52 6.26 -8.40 2.26
C TRP A 52 4.96 -9.08 2.68
N GLU A 53 5.07 -10.09 3.55
CA GLU A 53 3.92 -10.84 4.06
C GLU A 53 2.96 -9.93 4.82
N ASP A 54 3.47 -9.12 5.75
CA ASP A 54 2.64 -8.18 6.53
C ASP A 54 2.03 -7.10 5.64
N LYS A 55 2.79 -6.63 4.65
CA LYS A 55 2.28 -5.67 3.67
C LYS A 55 1.10 -6.24 2.88
N PHE A 56 1.18 -7.49 2.44
CA PHE A 56 0.07 -8.13 1.74
C PHE A 56 -1.11 -8.42 2.66
N LYS A 57 -0.88 -8.82 3.92
CA LYS A 57 -1.95 -8.95 4.92
C LYS A 57 -2.71 -7.64 5.09
N LEU A 58 -2.00 -6.51 5.16
CA LEU A 58 -2.61 -5.18 5.29
C LEU A 58 -3.35 -4.75 4.00
N ASP A 59 -2.80 -5.05 2.83
CA ASP A 59 -3.45 -4.76 1.55
C ASP A 59 -4.75 -5.56 1.39
N VAL A 60 -4.73 -6.85 1.74
CA VAL A 60 -5.91 -7.73 1.72
C VAL A 60 -6.93 -7.29 2.76
N TRP A 61 -6.49 -6.96 3.98
CA TRP A 61 -7.38 -6.43 5.02
C TRP A 61 -8.09 -5.16 4.56
N TYR A 62 -7.38 -4.27 3.87
CA TYR A 62 -7.98 -3.06 3.30
C TYR A 62 -9.09 -3.38 2.28
N VAL A 63 -8.85 -4.36 1.39
CA VAL A 63 -9.87 -4.82 0.44
C VAL A 63 -11.12 -5.33 1.17
N ASP A 64 -10.93 -6.06 2.26
CA ASP A 64 -12.01 -6.72 2.99
C ASP A 64 -12.81 -5.77 3.89
N ASN A 65 -12.19 -4.66 4.30
CA ASN A 65 -12.76 -3.70 5.24
C ASN A 65 -12.99 -2.33 4.58
N TRP A 66 -12.99 -2.29 3.24
CA TRP A 66 -13.09 -1.04 2.51
C TRP A 66 -14.38 -0.30 2.88
N SER A 67 -14.22 0.97 3.23
CA SER A 67 -15.31 1.91 3.46
C SER A 67 -14.81 3.33 3.21
N LEU A 68 -15.72 4.24 2.88
CA LEU A 68 -15.37 5.65 2.69
C LEU A 68 -14.74 6.28 3.94
N LEU A 69 -15.19 5.88 5.13
CA LEU A 69 -14.63 6.32 6.41
C LEU A 69 -13.19 5.83 6.60
N LEU A 70 -12.89 4.61 6.17
CA LEU A 70 -11.52 4.07 6.21
C LEU A 70 -10.59 4.88 5.29
N ASP A 71 -11.05 5.24 4.09
CA ASP A 71 -10.26 6.06 3.16
C ASP A 71 -9.95 7.45 3.75
N ILE A 72 -10.94 8.11 4.36
CA ILE A 72 -10.76 9.41 5.04
C ILE A 72 -9.73 9.26 6.18
N LYS A 73 -9.82 8.20 6.98
CA LYS A 73 -8.86 7.90 8.05
C LYS A 73 -7.44 7.73 7.49
N ILE A 74 -7.28 6.98 6.40
CA ILE A 74 -5.97 6.76 5.77
C ILE A 74 -5.39 8.08 5.27
N ILE A 75 -6.19 8.95 4.66
CA ILE A 75 -5.75 10.27 4.20
C ILE A 75 -5.24 11.11 5.38
N PHE A 76 -5.99 11.17 6.49
CA PHE A 76 -5.55 11.92 7.68
C PHE A 76 -4.26 11.35 8.29
N MET A 77 -4.17 10.03 8.43
CA MET A 77 -2.94 9.37 8.89
C MET A 77 -1.75 9.66 7.97
N THR A 78 -1.98 9.70 6.66
CA THR A 78 -0.96 10.04 5.66
C THR A 78 -0.43 11.45 5.88
N ILE A 79 -1.32 12.45 6.01
CA ILE A 79 -0.95 13.85 6.27
C ILE A 79 -0.15 13.95 7.57
N LYS A 80 -0.62 13.32 8.65
CA LYS A 80 0.09 13.30 9.94
C LYS A 80 1.51 12.75 9.83
N LYS A 81 1.72 11.65 9.11
CA LYS A 81 3.05 11.07 8.90
C LYS A 81 3.98 11.98 8.10
N ILE A 82 3.47 12.63 7.06
CA ILE A 82 4.24 13.59 6.26
C ILE A 82 4.68 14.78 7.11
N LEU A 83 3.77 15.35 7.90
CA LEU A 83 4.08 16.48 8.78
C LEU A 83 5.11 16.15 9.85
N LYS A 84 5.07 14.92 10.39
CA LYS A 84 6.03 14.46 11.39
C LYS A 84 7.35 13.92 10.83
N GLN A 85 7.50 13.83 9.51
CA GLN A 85 8.61 13.17 8.83
C GLN A 85 8.87 11.70 9.29
N GLU A 86 7.85 11.05 9.87
CA GLU A 86 7.96 9.69 10.39
C GLU A 86 8.11 8.68 9.24
N GLY A 87 9.21 7.93 9.22
CA GLY A 87 9.44 6.86 8.23
C GLY A 87 9.92 7.34 6.86
N ILE A 88 10.59 8.50 6.80
CA ILE A 88 11.30 8.99 5.60
C ILE A 88 12.77 8.53 5.60
N ASN A 89 13.37 8.31 6.77
CA ASN A 89 14.74 7.83 6.91
C ASN A 89 14.78 6.42 7.49
N GLN A 90 14.95 5.41 6.63
CA GLN A 90 15.54 4.14 7.04
C GLN A 90 17.02 4.24 6.68
N SER A 91 17.89 4.37 7.69
CA SER A 91 19.33 4.49 7.52
C SER A 91 19.86 3.28 6.73
N GLY A 92 20.11 3.45 5.43
CA GLY A 92 20.77 2.47 4.57
C GLY A 92 19.95 1.81 3.45
N GLN A 93 18.61 1.87 3.42
CA GLN A 93 17.81 1.34 2.31
C GLN A 93 16.54 2.18 2.05
N ALA A 94 16.47 2.84 0.89
CA ALA A 94 15.30 3.64 0.49
C ALA A 94 14.09 2.79 0.04
N THR A 95 14.31 1.50 -0.25
CA THR A 95 13.34 0.59 -0.86
C THR A 95 13.35 -0.78 -0.18
N MET A 96 12.18 -1.43 -0.09
CA MET A 96 12.07 -2.83 0.32
C MET A 96 12.88 -3.73 -0.63
N LYS A 97 13.37 -4.87 -0.12
CA LYS A 97 13.99 -5.92 -0.95
C LYS A 97 13.02 -6.40 -2.03
N GLU A 98 13.56 -6.92 -3.13
CA GLU A 98 12.77 -7.50 -4.22
C GLU A 98 11.85 -8.61 -3.68
N PHE A 99 10.61 -8.66 -4.19
CA PHE A 99 9.68 -9.72 -3.84
C PHE A 99 9.99 -10.95 -4.69
N ASN A 100 10.80 -11.84 -4.12
CA ASN A 100 11.19 -13.11 -4.74
C ASN A 100 10.69 -14.28 -3.85
N LEU A 101 10.45 -15.43 -4.48
CA LEU A 101 10.10 -16.69 -3.79
C LEU A 101 11.28 -17.22 -2.96
#